data_AF-A0A954L1Q2-F1
#
_entry.id   AF-A0A954L1Q2-F1
#
_cell.length_a   1.000
_cell.length_b   1.000
_cell.length_c   1.000
_cell.angle_alpha   90.00
_cell.angle_beta   90.00
_cell.angle_gamma   90.00
#
_symmetry.space_group_name_H-M   'P 1'
#
loop_
_entity.id
_entity.type
_entity.pdbx_description
1 polymer ?
#
loop_
_entity_poly.entity_id
_entity_poly.type
_entity_poly.pdbx_seq_one_letter_code
_entity_poly.pdbx_strand_id
1 'polypeptide(L)'
;MSKPVAYSVVIRNGRKQRFEEIWVTLYRELLWGPDAFVEWLEAGGETDYDPEELSGVAIVDMDSQTLQWGEESSEPLPCVQVALHKLMQQAWPGFEITILSRGQMYKVVRSVARLEGPAARHSDDDDDGEADDADADADDDDADADDDARVPIVITGLDDDLEDDSPANDDFDDDADEDDQEYDPFDYRPSTVREASGLYDEDEDDEDEDEFSDDDEDVDEDELDEDDESDWPSAWMTIVDQNGKVRHRRIHQIPKDLLTGVRTAVQDLAQLKAAEVPAEEFVTEGFWINVKDRQIGIWGTHATLECFDTLQKSWPKWKVVWAVNGYSDQCTVSGIPGMPMSDTDVLVKFLAQVLSTKKMDFGDVLGAVGGGLKKTAVKATGCLVAVLSLPILLGGFFFGKLKESGYAIGALVVIVAIAFKVIEFRLKAKFKKAPFNLPNAVSERRPVVAGPLDPKKREEELDRLLTACNFPAVSELRPHFPENPLEGLI
;
A
#
# COMPACT_ATOMS: atom_id res chain seq x y z
N MET A 1 7.58 18.51 -0.08
CA MET A 1 7.14 17.12 0.15
C MET A 1 6.84 17.01 1.61
N SER A 2 5.56 16.83 1.92
CA SER A 2 5.08 16.33 3.20
C SER A 2 5.81 15.01 3.53
N LYS A 3 5.91 14.68 4.82
CA LYS A 3 6.43 13.38 5.23
C LYS A 3 5.21 12.49 5.41
N PRO A 4 5.15 11.31 4.79
CA PRO A 4 4.05 10.40 5.04
C PRO A 4 4.16 9.94 6.50
N VAL A 5 3.06 10.02 7.26
CA VAL A 5 3.03 9.66 8.68
C VAL A 5 1.99 8.57 8.95
N ALA A 6 2.29 7.71 9.93
CA ALA A 6 1.32 6.81 10.49
C ALA A 6 0.50 7.57 11.54
N TYR A 7 -0.79 7.76 11.27
CA TYR A 7 -1.68 8.52 12.13
C TYR A 7 -2.55 7.58 12.96
N SER A 8 -2.49 7.70 14.29
CA SER A 8 -3.27 6.85 15.19
C SER A 8 -4.21 7.68 16.04
N VAL A 9 -5.44 7.21 16.24
CA VAL A 9 -6.40 7.83 17.16
C VAL A 9 -6.88 6.78 18.14
N VAL A 10 -6.84 7.12 19.42
CA VAL A 10 -7.42 6.32 20.49
C VAL A 10 -8.67 7.02 21.01
N ILE A 11 -9.81 6.32 21.00
CA ILE A 11 -11.08 6.78 21.55
C ILE A 11 -11.32 6.03 22.86
N ARG A 12 -11.47 6.76 23.96
CA ARG A 12 -11.71 6.20 25.31
C ARG A 12 -12.56 7.15 26.13
N ASN A 13 -13.67 6.65 26.68
CA ASN A 13 -14.70 7.42 27.36
C ASN A 13 -15.20 8.62 26.52
N GLY A 14 -15.37 8.43 25.20
CA GLY A 14 -15.75 9.46 24.25
C GLY A 14 -14.66 10.52 23.97
N ARG A 15 -13.51 10.48 24.66
CA ARG A 15 -12.37 11.36 24.37
C ARG A 15 -11.49 10.74 23.30
N LYS A 16 -11.11 11.57 22.33
CA LYS A 16 -10.14 11.22 21.29
C LYS A 16 -8.76 11.72 21.66
N GLN A 17 -7.75 10.90 21.44
CA GLN A 17 -6.34 11.23 21.61
C GLN A 17 -5.65 10.87 20.31
N ARG A 18 -4.97 11.84 19.71
CA ARG A 18 -4.33 11.71 18.40
C ARG A 18 -2.84 11.55 18.59
N PHE A 19 -2.25 10.66 17.81
CA PHE A 19 -0.83 10.33 17.87
C PHE A 19 -0.28 10.27 16.45
N GLU A 20 0.89 10.85 16.25
CA GLU A 20 1.66 10.66 15.03
C GLU A 20 2.85 9.75 15.31
N GLU A 21 3.17 8.93 14.32
CA GLU A 21 4.43 8.23 14.27
C GLU A 21 4.98 8.27 12.86
N ILE A 22 6.29 8.41 12.78
CA ILE A 22 6.99 8.50 11.50
C ILE A 22 7.88 7.27 11.44
N TRP A 23 7.84 6.56 10.32
CA TRP A 23 8.67 5.35 10.10
C TRP A 23 8.27 4.14 10.93
N VAL A 24 6.97 3.94 11.15
CA VAL A 24 6.45 2.73 11.77
C VAL A 24 5.60 1.94 10.80
N THR A 25 5.89 0.66 10.78
CA THR A 25 5.07 -0.38 10.19
C THR A 25 3.97 -0.74 11.17
N LEU A 26 2.72 -0.34 10.92
CA LEU A 26 1.65 -0.37 11.92
C LEU A 26 1.37 -1.80 12.40
N TYR A 27 1.39 -2.78 11.50
CA TYR A 27 1.12 -4.16 11.89
C TYR A 27 2.14 -4.72 12.90
N ARG A 28 3.38 -4.21 12.89
CA ARG A 28 4.42 -4.59 13.85
C ARG A 28 4.05 -4.22 15.28
N GLU A 29 3.36 -3.09 15.43
CA GLU A 29 2.98 -2.55 16.74
C GLU A 29 1.59 -3.03 17.16
N LEU A 30 0.68 -3.19 16.20
CA LEU A 30 -0.67 -3.69 16.46
C LEU A 30 -0.67 -5.16 16.94
N LEU A 31 0.28 -6.00 16.52
CA LEU A 31 0.28 -7.43 16.89
C LEU A 31 0.42 -7.75 18.38
N TRP A 32 0.69 -6.74 19.23
CA TRP A 32 0.82 -6.92 20.69
C TRP A 32 -0.47 -6.63 21.46
N GLY A 33 -1.56 -6.32 20.76
CA GLY A 33 -2.88 -6.10 21.34
C GLY A 33 -3.13 -4.65 21.79
N PRO A 34 -4.35 -4.34 22.25
CA PRO A 34 -4.82 -2.98 22.51
C PRO A 34 -3.98 -2.26 23.56
N ASP A 35 -3.75 -2.89 24.72
CA ASP A 35 -3.08 -2.23 25.84
C ASP A 35 -1.63 -1.87 25.51
N ALA A 36 -0.89 -2.80 24.92
CA ALA A 36 0.51 -2.60 24.56
C ALA A 36 0.68 -1.54 23.46
N PHE A 37 -0.24 -1.51 22.50
CA PHE A 37 -0.24 -0.50 21.43
C PHE A 37 -0.57 0.89 21.97
N VAL A 38 -1.62 1.02 22.79
CA VAL A 38 -2.01 2.32 23.37
C VAL A 38 -0.96 2.85 24.34
N GLU A 39 -0.38 1.99 25.20
CA GLU A 39 0.72 2.39 26.10
C GLU A 39 1.92 2.94 25.30
N TRP A 40 2.25 2.29 24.18
CA TRP A 40 3.32 2.73 23.30
C TRP A 40 3.01 4.07 22.62
N LEU A 41 1.77 4.29 22.16
CA LEU A 41 1.33 5.57 21.60
C LEU A 41 1.41 6.69 22.65
N GLU A 42 0.82 6.49 23.83
CA GLU A 42 0.78 7.44 24.95
C GLU A 42 2.19 7.84 25.40
N ALA A 43 3.15 6.91 25.38
CA ALA A 43 4.55 7.18 25.76
C ALA A 43 5.26 8.19 24.84
N GLY A 44 4.79 8.38 23.60
CA GLY A 44 5.28 9.44 22.71
C GLY A 44 4.45 10.71 22.71
N GLY A 45 3.39 10.81 23.50
CA GLY A 45 2.60 12.03 23.63
C GLY A 45 1.60 12.28 22.50
N GLU A 46 0.56 13.05 22.83
CA GLU A 46 -0.49 13.47 21.89
C GLU A 46 0.05 14.51 20.89
N THR A 47 -0.52 14.51 19.68
CA THR A 47 -0.27 15.52 18.64
C THR A 47 -1.58 16.23 18.29
N ASP A 48 -1.50 17.53 18.00
CA ASP A 48 -2.61 18.31 17.44
C ASP A 48 -2.47 18.45 15.91
N TYR A 49 -1.50 17.76 15.31
CA TYR A 49 -1.21 17.84 13.87
C TYR A 49 -2.18 16.99 13.06
N ASP A 50 -2.79 17.60 12.04
CA ASP A 50 -3.56 16.89 11.02
C ASP A 50 -2.66 16.65 9.80
N PRO A 51 -2.37 15.37 9.47
CA PRO A 51 -1.41 15.06 8.42
C PRO A 51 -1.99 15.28 7.02
N GLU A 52 -1.19 15.92 6.16
CA GLU A 52 -1.50 16.07 4.73
C GLU A 52 -1.32 14.74 3.98
N GLU A 53 -0.39 13.90 4.44
CA GLU A 53 0.01 12.64 3.78
C GLU A 53 0.09 11.51 4.80
N LEU A 54 -0.61 10.41 4.53
CA LEU A 54 -0.74 9.26 5.42
C LEU A 54 0.06 8.08 4.87
N SER A 55 1.07 7.61 5.62
CA SER A 55 1.66 6.28 5.36
C SER A 55 0.83 5.16 5.97
N GLY A 56 -0.04 5.47 6.92
CA GLY A 56 -0.89 4.49 7.57
C GLY A 56 -1.84 5.14 8.58
N VAL A 57 -2.89 4.40 8.95
CA VAL A 57 -3.90 4.84 9.90
C VAL A 57 -4.22 3.71 10.88
N ALA A 58 -4.40 4.04 12.16
CA ALA A 58 -4.98 3.13 13.15
C ALA A 58 -5.95 3.87 14.07
N ILE A 59 -7.25 3.59 13.95
CA ILE A 59 -8.28 4.09 14.85
C ILE A 59 -8.66 2.98 15.81
N VAL A 60 -8.37 3.20 17.09
CA VAL A 60 -8.66 2.27 18.19
C VAL A 60 -9.78 2.87 19.03
N ASP A 61 -10.97 2.31 18.94
CA ASP A 61 -12.07 2.68 19.81
C ASP A 61 -12.17 1.67 20.96
N MET A 62 -11.69 2.08 22.14
CA MET A 62 -11.71 1.28 23.36
C MET A 62 -13.11 1.13 23.94
N ASP A 63 -14.05 2.03 23.59
CA ASP A 63 -15.41 2.03 24.11
C ASP A 63 -16.29 1.05 23.32
N SER A 64 -16.18 1.06 22.00
CA SER A 64 -16.90 0.11 21.11
C SER A 64 -16.14 -1.18 20.84
N GLN A 65 -14.88 -1.27 21.27
CA GLN A 65 -13.96 -2.37 20.94
C GLN A 65 -13.83 -2.57 19.43
N THR A 66 -13.48 -1.49 18.70
CA THR A 66 -13.22 -1.57 17.26
C THR A 66 -11.80 -1.12 16.94
N LEU A 67 -11.17 -1.78 15.96
CA LEU A 67 -9.88 -1.42 15.40
C LEU A 67 -10.04 -1.26 13.89
N GLN A 68 -9.87 -0.04 13.40
CA GLN A 68 -9.80 0.24 11.96
C GLN A 68 -8.37 0.60 11.62
N TRP A 69 -7.73 -0.12 10.70
CA TRP A 69 -6.34 0.17 10.38
C TRP A 69 -5.99 -0.07 8.91
N GLY A 70 -5.03 0.67 8.38
CA GLY A 70 -4.50 0.49 7.03
C GLY A 70 -3.08 1.04 6.94
N GLU A 71 -2.33 0.62 5.94
CA GLU A 71 -0.96 1.10 5.68
C GLU A 71 -0.75 1.21 4.17
N GLU A 72 -0.06 2.25 3.71
CA GLU A 72 0.26 2.48 2.29
C GLU A 72 1.40 1.56 1.81
N SER A 73 2.22 1.01 2.73
CA SER A 73 3.30 0.09 2.38
C SER A 73 2.77 -1.01 1.45
N SER A 74 3.50 -1.27 0.35
CA SER A 74 3.23 -2.28 -0.68
C SER A 74 2.24 -3.33 -0.18
N GLU A 75 1.00 -3.25 -0.67
CA GLU A 75 -0.10 -4.09 -0.19
C GLU A 75 0.39 -5.53 -0.08
N PRO A 76 0.44 -6.12 1.13
CA PRO A 76 1.02 -7.43 1.31
C PRO A 76 0.25 -8.43 0.44
N LEU A 77 0.93 -9.46 -0.03
CA LEU A 77 0.29 -10.56 -0.74
C LEU A 77 -0.98 -11.00 0.01
N PRO A 78 -2.10 -11.30 -0.68
CA PRO A 78 -3.36 -11.59 0.00
C PRO A 78 -3.25 -12.69 1.07
N CYS A 79 -2.42 -13.72 0.84
CA CYS A 79 -2.13 -14.77 1.82
C CYS A 79 -1.43 -14.24 3.09
N VAL A 80 -0.50 -13.28 2.95
CA VAL A 80 0.16 -12.58 4.06
C VAL A 80 -0.86 -11.74 4.83
N GLN A 81 -1.75 -11.02 4.13
CA GLN A 81 -2.81 -10.24 4.77
C GLN A 81 -3.75 -11.15 5.59
N VAL A 82 -4.14 -12.31 5.07
CA VAL A 82 -4.97 -13.29 5.80
C VAL A 82 -4.25 -13.83 7.04
N ALA A 83 -2.96 -14.17 6.93
CA ALA A 83 -2.18 -14.65 8.07
C ALA A 83 -2.04 -13.57 9.15
N LEU A 84 -1.73 -12.34 8.75
CA LEU A 84 -1.64 -11.19 9.63
C LEU A 84 -2.97 -10.91 10.34
N HIS A 85 -4.08 -10.91 9.60
CA HIS A 85 -5.41 -10.69 10.15
C HIS A 85 -5.78 -11.76 11.20
N LYS A 86 -5.48 -13.04 10.94
CA LYS A 86 -5.68 -14.12 11.93
C LYS A 86 -4.89 -13.88 13.22
N LEU A 87 -3.62 -13.46 13.11
CA LEU A 87 -2.79 -13.15 14.28
C LEU A 87 -3.32 -11.94 15.05
N MET A 88 -3.74 -10.88 14.33
CA MET A 88 -4.33 -9.70 14.95
C MET A 88 -5.64 -10.02 15.68
N GLN A 89 -6.51 -10.86 15.10
CA GLN A 89 -7.73 -11.32 15.78
C GLN A 89 -7.43 -12.05 17.10
N GLN A 90 -6.32 -12.79 17.19
CA GLN A 90 -5.89 -13.42 18.45
C GLN A 90 -5.27 -12.41 19.43
N ALA A 91 -4.56 -11.40 18.93
CA ALA A 91 -3.93 -10.37 19.74
C ALA A 91 -4.94 -9.34 20.30
N TRP A 92 -6.10 -9.17 19.63
CA TRP A 92 -7.15 -8.19 19.99
C TRP A 92 -8.47 -8.89 20.35
N PRO A 93 -8.51 -9.63 21.47
CA PRO A 93 -9.70 -10.39 21.84
C PRO A 93 -10.89 -9.47 22.11
N GLY A 94 -12.01 -9.74 21.45
CA GLY A 94 -13.26 -8.99 21.60
C GLY A 94 -13.35 -7.74 20.74
N PHE A 95 -12.31 -7.39 19.98
CA PHE A 95 -12.37 -6.27 19.05
C PHE A 95 -12.89 -6.72 17.67
N GLU A 96 -13.70 -5.87 17.04
CA GLU A 96 -13.97 -5.96 15.61
C GLU A 96 -12.83 -5.26 14.84
N ILE A 97 -12.15 -6.02 13.96
CA ILE A 97 -10.99 -5.52 13.22
C ILE A 97 -11.39 -5.31 11.77
N THR A 98 -11.19 -4.09 11.28
CA THR A 98 -11.44 -3.68 9.90
C THR A 98 -10.14 -3.18 9.27
N ILE A 99 -9.80 -3.73 8.10
CA ILE A 99 -8.67 -3.25 7.31
C ILE A 99 -9.17 -2.18 6.34
N LEU A 100 -8.49 -1.04 6.30
CA LEU A 100 -8.82 0.12 5.48
C LEU A 100 -8.00 0.12 4.19
N SER A 101 -8.64 0.45 3.07
CA SER A 101 -7.93 0.83 1.83
C SER A 101 -7.26 2.19 1.99
N ARG A 102 -6.39 2.53 1.03
CA ARG A 102 -5.84 3.89 0.92
C ARG A 102 -6.94 4.95 0.92
N GLY A 103 -7.98 4.82 0.10
CA GLY A 103 -9.08 5.79 0.07
C GLY A 103 -9.86 5.85 1.38
N GLN A 104 -10.09 4.70 2.02
CA GLN A 104 -10.77 4.64 3.31
C GLN A 104 -9.97 5.25 4.45
N MET A 105 -8.63 5.14 4.44
CA MET A 105 -7.75 5.76 5.45
C MET A 105 -8.01 7.27 5.55
N TYR A 106 -7.99 7.99 4.43
CA TYR A 106 -8.26 9.43 4.42
C TYR A 106 -9.68 9.77 4.83
N LYS A 107 -10.67 9.00 4.36
CA LYS A 107 -12.10 9.18 4.74
C LYS A 107 -12.30 9.04 6.24
N VAL A 108 -11.69 8.02 6.85
CA VAL A 108 -11.80 7.77 8.29
C VAL A 108 -11.07 8.84 9.10
N VAL A 109 -9.87 9.28 8.69
CA VAL A 109 -9.17 10.39 9.38
C VAL A 109 -10.00 11.67 9.35
N ARG A 110 -10.56 12.03 8.18
CA ARG A 110 -11.45 13.20 8.06
C ARG A 110 -12.70 13.09 8.93
N SER A 111 -13.35 11.91 8.98
CA SER A 111 -14.56 11.73 9.80
C SER A 111 -14.26 11.82 11.30
N VAL A 112 -13.13 11.28 11.74
CA VAL A 112 -12.68 11.37 13.13
C VAL A 112 -12.34 12.81 13.51
N ALA A 113 -11.74 13.59 12.60
CA ALA A 113 -11.42 15.01 12.79
C ALA A 113 -12.66 15.92 12.82
N ARG A 114 -13.63 15.73 11.90
CA ARG A 114 -14.85 16.58 11.79
C ARG A 114 -15.76 16.52 13.02
N LEU A 115 -15.79 15.39 13.70
CA LEU A 115 -16.59 15.18 14.91
C LEU A 115 -16.12 16.02 16.12
N GLU A 116 -15.02 16.77 16.01
CA GLU A 116 -14.56 17.74 17.01
C GLU A 116 -14.95 19.19 16.66
N GLY A 117 -15.90 19.39 15.72
CA GLY A 117 -16.49 20.69 15.45
C GLY A 117 -16.88 21.44 16.74
N PRO A 118 -16.83 22.78 16.74
CA PRO A 118 -16.68 23.63 17.92
C PRO A 118 -17.89 23.61 18.86
N ALA A 119 -18.12 22.48 19.54
CA ALA A 119 -18.94 22.43 20.73
C ALA A 119 -18.13 23.07 21.86
N ALA A 120 -18.49 24.31 22.21
CA ALA A 120 -18.08 25.01 23.44
C ALA A 120 -16.72 25.74 23.48
N ARG A 121 -16.38 26.50 22.43
CA ARG A 121 -15.56 27.72 22.59
C ARG A 121 -16.19 28.94 21.89
N HIS A 122 -17.50 29.10 21.99
CA HIS A 122 -18.06 30.45 22.14
C HIS A 122 -17.92 30.81 23.61
N SER A 123 -16.75 31.33 23.97
CA SER A 123 -16.68 32.21 25.12
C SER A 123 -17.25 33.54 24.64
N ASP A 124 -18.55 33.72 24.83
CA ASP A 124 -19.26 35.01 24.74
C ASP A 124 -18.79 35.97 25.85
N ASP A 125 -17.48 36.04 26.13
CA ASP A 125 -16.87 36.85 27.19
C ASP A 125 -16.40 38.22 26.69
N ASP A 126 -16.71 38.58 25.45
CA ASP A 126 -16.68 39.97 24.97
C ASP A 126 -18.13 40.45 24.72
N ASP A 127 -18.99 40.31 25.75
CA ASP A 127 -20.17 41.16 25.93
C ASP A 127 -19.74 42.36 26.80
N ASP A 128 -19.23 43.37 26.11
CA ASP A 128 -19.01 44.72 26.63
C ASP A 128 -20.36 45.36 26.97
N GLY A 129 -20.78 45.10 28.21
CA GLY A 129 -21.97 45.60 28.89
C GLY A 129 -22.60 46.88 28.32
N GLU A 130 -23.79 46.71 27.75
CA GLU A 130 -24.88 47.66 27.90
C GLU A 130 -26.02 46.98 28.65
N ALA A 131 -26.19 47.42 29.90
CA ALA A 131 -27.37 47.12 30.70
C ALA A 131 -28.59 47.77 30.04
N ASP A 132 -29.62 46.99 29.77
CA ASP A 132 -30.98 47.51 29.84
C ASP A 132 -31.93 46.45 30.41
N ASP A 133 -32.62 46.90 31.44
CA ASP A 133 -33.63 46.21 32.20
C ASP A 133 -34.83 45.80 31.33
N ALA A 134 -35.43 44.65 31.64
CA ALA A 134 -36.85 44.50 32.01
C ALA A 134 -37.48 43.21 31.46
N ASP A 135 -38.06 42.45 32.40
CA ASP A 135 -39.41 41.85 32.36
C ASP A 135 -39.74 40.89 31.20
N ALA A 136 -40.33 39.71 31.38
CA ALA A 136 -40.91 39.01 32.53
C ALA A 136 -41.39 37.63 32.04
N ASP A 137 -41.81 36.80 33.02
CA ASP A 137 -42.81 35.73 32.91
C ASP A 137 -42.37 34.44 32.19
N ALA A 138 -42.19 33.31 32.92
CA ALA A 138 -43.25 32.41 33.40
C ALA A 138 -43.88 31.64 32.22
N ASP A 139 -44.16 30.35 32.22
CA ASP A 139 -44.12 29.24 33.17
C ASP A 139 -44.19 27.97 32.29
N ASP A 140 -44.28 26.80 32.92
CA ASP A 140 -44.86 25.55 32.41
C ASP A 140 -44.00 24.69 31.48
N ASP A 141 -44.02 23.36 31.56
CA ASP A 141 -44.35 22.35 32.56
C ASP A 141 -44.16 21.03 31.78
N ASP A 142 -43.94 19.94 32.51
CA ASP A 142 -44.20 18.55 32.07
C ASP A 142 -43.35 17.95 30.92
N ALA A 143 -43.11 16.65 30.82
CA ALA A 143 -43.12 15.47 31.68
C ALA A 143 -42.73 14.32 30.73
N ASP A 144 -42.09 13.29 31.27
CA ASP A 144 -42.22 11.87 30.91
C ASP A 144 -42.29 11.45 29.42
N ALA A 145 -41.36 10.59 28.99
CA ALA A 145 -41.72 9.25 28.53
C ALA A 145 -40.51 8.35 28.29
N ASP A 146 -40.67 7.13 28.79
CA ASP A 146 -39.88 5.93 28.61
C ASP A 146 -39.76 5.44 27.14
N ASP A 147 -38.86 4.46 26.98
CA ASP A 147 -38.96 3.31 26.07
C ASP A 147 -38.85 3.56 24.56
N ASP A 148 -37.78 3.07 23.93
CA ASP A 148 -37.94 1.86 23.11
C ASP A 148 -36.62 1.24 22.58
N ALA A 149 -36.57 -0.08 22.75
CA ALA A 149 -35.95 -1.13 21.95
C ALA A 149 -34.76 -0.81 21.01
N ARG A 150 -33.60 -1.37 21.38
CA ARG A 150 -32.52 -1.74 20.44
C ARG A 150 -33.00 -2.86 19.51
N VAL A 151 -33.17 -2.56 18.23
CA VAL A 151 -33.35 -3.52 17.14
C VAL A 151 -31.97 -3.87 16.55
N PRO A 152 -31.60 -5.14 16.36
CA PRO A 152 -30.40 -5.50 15.61
C PRO A 152 -30.64 -5.33 14.11
N ILE A 153 -29.74 -4.61 13.45
CA ILE A 153 -29.69 -4.42 12.00
C ILE A 153 -29.43 -5.78 11.33
N VAL A 154 -30.41 -6.24 10.56
CA VAL A 154 -30.27 -7.30 9.55
C VAL A 154 -30.26 -6.60 8.20
N ILE A 155 -29.14 -6.68 7.49
CA ILE A 155 -29.02 -6.17 6.12
C ILE A 155 -29.70 -7.16 5.17
N THR A 156 -30.93 -6.85 4.77
CA THR A 156 -31.56 -7.41 3.56
C THR A 156 -32.55 -6.41 2.95
N GLY A 157 -32.34 -6.07 1.68
CA GLY A 157 -33.41 -5.62 0.76
C GLY A 157 -33.68 -4.11 0.71
N LEU A 158 -33.05 -3.43 -0.25
CA LEU A 158 -33.49 -2.13 -0.77
C LEU A 158 -34.64 -2.38 -1.76
N ASP A 159 -35.86 -2.01 -1.38
CA ASP A 159 -36.93 -1.69 -2.32
C ASP A 159 -37.01 -0.16 -2.40
N ASP A 160 -36.77 0.36 -3.60
CA ASP A 160 -37.02 1.73 -4.04
C ASP A 160 -38.54 2.02 -3.99
N ASP A 161 -38.91 3.20 -3.47
CA ASP A 161 -40.02 4.05 -3.95
C ASP A 161 -40.34 5.13 -2.88
N LEU A 162 -39.65 6.26 -2.92
CA LEU A 162 -40.12 7.50 -2.28
C LEU A 162 -39.85 8.69 -3.22
N GLU A 163 -40.92 9.20 -3.83
CA GLU A 163 -41.00 10.52 -4.45
C GLU A 163 -40.95 11.58 -3.33
N ASP A 164 -39.97 12.48 -3.35
CA ASP A 164 -39.87 13.63 -2.44
C ASP A 164 -39.91 14.95 -3.23
N ASP A 165 -41.05 15.63 -3.11
CA ASP A 165 -41.28 17.02 -3.49
C ASP A 165 -40.73 17.93 -2.38
N SER A 166 -39.54 18.51 -2.57
CA SER A 166 -39.02 19.55 -1.68
C SER A 166 -38.90 20.92 -2.38
N PRO A 167 -39.36 22.01 -1.74
CA PRO A 167 -39.42 23.34 -2.32
C PRO A 167 -38.07 24.07 -2.26
N ALA A 168 -37.89 24.99 -3.21
CA ALA A 168 -36.77 25.89 -3.34
C ALA A 168 -36.47 26.68 -2.05
N ASN A 169 -35.23 26.60 -1.56
CA ASN A 169 -34.68 27.55 -0.61
C ASN A 169 -33.19 27.83 -0.93
N ASP A 170 -32.93 29.14 -0.98
CA ASP A 170 -31.73 29.88 -0.61
C ASP A 170 -30.37 29.54 -1.23
N ASP A 171 -29.95 30.48 -2.09
CA ASP A 171 -28.61 30.74 -2.61
C ASP A 171 -27.61 31.02 -1.47
N PHE A 172 -27.18 29.98 -0.75
CA PHE A 172 -25.92 30.01 0.00
C PHE A 172 -24.77 29.81 -1.01
N ASP A 173 -23.90 30.81 -1.12
CA ASP A 173 -22.65 30.73 -1.89
C ASP A 173 -21.75 29.63 -1.29
N ASP A 174 -21.93 28.40 -1.80
CA ASP A 174 -21.13 27.19 -1.56
C ASP A 174 -19.76 27.29 -2.26
N ASP A 175 -18.96 28.29 -1.90
CA ASP A 175 -17.54 28.40 -2.30
C ASP A 175 -16.62 27.48 -1.46
N ALA A 176 -17.19 26.55 -0.68
CA ALA A 176 -16.46 25.52 0.04
C ALA A 176 -16.77 24.16 -0.61
N ASP A 177 -15.71 23.41 -0.95
CA ASP A 177 -15.71 21.99 -1.33
C ASP A 177 -15.38 21.65 -2.80
N GLU A 178 -14.63 22.51 -3.51
CA GLU A 178 -13.98 22.10 -4.79
C GLU A 178 -12.93 20.97 -4.63
N ASP A 179 -12.57 20.58 -3.40
CA ASP A 179 -11.58 19.53 -3.10
C ASP A 179 -12.20 18.17 -2.69
N ASP A 180 -13.53 18.03 -2.74
CA ASP A 180 -14.19 16.72 -2.58
C ASP A 180 -14.21 15.96 -3.92
N GLN A 181 -13.03 15.82 -4.55
CA GLN A 181 -12.85 14.83 -5.60
C GLN A 181 -13.23 13.46 -5.03
N GLU A 182 -14.36 12.93 -5.49
CA GLU A 182 -14.84 11.62 -5.11
C GLU A 182 -13.75 10.61 -5.45
N TYR A 183 -13.16 10.01 -4.42
CA TYR A 183 -12.13 8.98 -4.57
C TYR A 183 -12.60 7.91 -5.56
N ASP A 184 -12.00 7.87 -6.76
CA ASP A 184 -12.22 6.82 -7.73
C ASP A 184 -11.28 5.65 -7.38
N PRO A 185 -11.81 4.48 -6.98
CA PRO A 185 -10.98 3.30 -6.68
C PRO A 185 -10.15 2.82 -7.88
N PHE A 186 -10.41 3.33 -9.08
CA PHE A 186 -9.66 3.03 -10.30
C PHE A 186 -8.50 4.00 -10.60
N ASP A 187 -8.31 5.10 -9.86
CA ASP A 187 -7.32 6.15 -10.20
C ASP A 187 -5.88 5.65 -10.29
N TYR A 188 -5.57 4.56 -9.59
CA TYR A 188 -4.23 3.95 -9.58
C TYR A 188 -4.09 2.74 -10.50
N ARG A 189 -5.15 2.35 -11.21
CA ARG A 189 -5.14 1.17 -12.09
C ARG A 189 -4.87 1.58 -13.53
N PRO A 190 -4.13 0.76 -14.30
CA PRO A 190 -4.01 0.95 -15.73
C PRO A 190 -5.41 1.06 -16.37
N SER A 191 -5.56 1.99 -17.30
CA SER A 191 -6.83 2.23 -17.97
C SER A 191 -7.24 1.05 -18.85
N THR A 192 -6.26 0.40 -19.49
CA THR A 192 -6.46 -0.67 -20.47
C THR A 192 -5.60 -1.91 -20.22
N VAL A 193 -6.03 -3.06 -20.75
CA VAL A 193 -5.21 -4.30 -20.79
C VAL A 193 -3.87 -4.07 -21.48
N ARG A 194 -3.84 -3.23 -22.52
CA ARG A 194 -2.64 -2.95 -23.28
C ARG A 194 -1.61 -2.21 -22.43
N GLU A 195 -2.03 -1.14 -21.77
CA GLU A 195 -1.22 -0.40 -20.80
C GLU A 195 -0.74 -1.32 -19.66
N ALA A 196 -1.63 -2.13 -19.08
CA ALA A 196 -1.28 -3.07 -18.01
C ALA A 196 -0.27 -4.16 -18.43
N SER A 197 -0.15 -4.43 -19.74
CA SER A 197 0.77 -5.43 -20.28
C SER A 197 2.15 -4.87 -20.63
N GLY A 198 2.35 -3.55 -20.54
CA GLY A 198 3.59 -2.90 -20.97
C GLY A 198 3.77 -2.84 -22.50
N LEU A 199 2.77 -3.23 -23.29
CA LEU A 199 2.80 -3.15 -24.75
C LEU A 199 2.38 -1.75 -25.20
N TYR A 200 3.28 -0.79 -25.15
CA TYR A 200 3.08 0.53 -25.74
C TYR A 200 3.22 0.44 -27.26
N ASP A 201 2.37 1.15 -28.01
CA ASP A 201 2.52 1.29 -29.45
C ASP A 201 3.78 2.13 -29.67
N GLU A 202 4.90 1.49 -30.00
CA GLU A 202 6.15 2.17 -30.36
C GLU A 202 5.97 3.11 -31.56
N ASP A 203 4.85 2.99 -32.29
CA ASP A 203 4.50 3.80 -33.45
C ASP A 203 3.72 5.09 -33.12
N GLU A 204 3.40 5.38 -31.85
CA GLU A 204 3.00 6.74 -31.44
C GLU A 204 4.27 7.60 -31.23
N ASP A 205 5.09 7.64 -32.29
CA ASP A 205 6.15 8.62 -32.46
C ASP A 205 5.53 10.01 -32.29
N ASP A 206 5.96 10.70 -31.23
CA ASP A 206 5.79 12.13 -31.07
C ASP A 206 6.40 12.83 -32.32
N GLU A 207 5.60 13.03 -33.37
CA GLU A 207 5.98 13.70 -34.64
C GLU A 207 6.43 15.17 -34.47
N ASP A 208 6.78 15.63 -33.26
CA ASP A 208 7.05 17.03 -32.92
C ASP A 208 8.48 17.31 -32.38
N GLU A 209 9.47 16.42 -32.58
CA GLU A 209 10.90 16.79 -32.46
C GLU A 209 11.66 16.58 -33.77
N ASP A 210 11.40 17.48 -34.70
CA ASP A 210 12.34 17.86 -35.74
C ASP A 210 13.73 18.17 -35.14
N GLU A 211 14.77 17.72 -35.85
CA GLU A 211 16.16 18.23 -35.87
C GLU A 211 17.28 17.49 -35.10
N PHE A 212 17.90 16.56 -35.87
CA PHE A 212 19.33 16.23 -35.95
C PHE A 212 19.93 15.22 -34.95
N SER A 213 19.95 13.95 -35.36
CA SER A 213 21.21 13.19 -35.36
C SER A 213 21.23 12.09 -36.42
N ASP A 214 21.93 12.36 -37.53
CA ASP A 214 22.44 11.34 -38.45
C ASP A 214 23.61 10.61 -37.75
N ASP A 215 23.37 9.44 -37.16
CA ASP A 215 24.36 8.34 -37.13
C ASP A 215 23.67 7.06 -36.64
N ASP A 216 23.22 6.28 -37.62
CA ASP A 216 22.72 4.92 -37.49
C ASP A 216 23.83 3.99 -36.96
N GLU A 217 23.80 3.66 -35.68
CA GLU A 217 24.41 2.42 -35.17
C GLU A 217 23.28 1.50 -34.74
N ASP A 218 23.03 0.46 -35.57
CA ASP A 218 22.19 -0.69 -35.27
C ASP A 218 22.62 -1.31 -33.91
N VAL A 219 21.99 -0.87 -32.82
CA VAL A 219 22.12 -1.53 -31.53
C VAL A 219 21.17 -2.72 -31.60
N ASP A 220 21.71 -3.93 -31.71
CA ASP A 220 20.95 -5.18 -31.66
C ASP A 220 20.05 -5.18 -30.40
N GLU A 221 18.76 -4.90 -30.57
CA GLU A 221 17.72 -4.86 -29.51
C GLU A 221 17.39 -6.24 -28.91
N ASP A 222 18.11 -7.29 -29.32
CA ASP A 222 17.73 -8.68 -29.09
C ASP A 222 18.15 -9.26 -27.71
N GLU A 223 18.79 -8.51 -26.80
CA GLU A 223 19.18 -9.01 -25.46
C GLU A 223 19.04 -7.97 -24.34
N LEU A 224 17.94 -7.20 -24.31
CA LEU A 224 17.48 -6.69 -23.03
C LEU A 224 17.05 -7.90 -22.19
N ASP A 225 17.89 -8.28 -21.23
CA ASP A 225 17.71 -9.43 -20.33
C ASP A 225 16.27 -9.47 -19.76
N GLU A 226 15.36 -10.21 -20.43
CA GLU A 226 13.96 -10.48 -20.00
C GLU A 226 13.89 -11.10 -18.59
N ASP A 227 15.04 -11.49 -18.02
CA ASP A 227 15.17 -12.16 -16.73
C ASP A 227 14.93 -11.22 -15.53
N ASP A 228 15.24 -9.91 -15.62
CA ASP A 228 15.12 -8.99 -14.47
C ASP A 228 13.67 -8.48 -14.23
N GLU A 229 12.75 -8.60 -15.20
CA GLU A 229 11.32 -8.24 -15.00
C GLU A 229 10.48 -9.35 -14.38
N SER A 230 11.00 -10.59 -14.33
CA SER A 230 10.24 -11.76 -13.93
C SER A 230 9.83 -11.75 -12.44
N ASP A 231 10.52 -10.98 -11.61
CA ASP A 231 10.34 -10.95 -10.15
C ASP A 231 9.31 -9.93 -9.64
N TRP A 232 8.79 -9.05 -10.51
CA TRP A 232 7.82 -8.04 -10.05
C TRP A 232 6.45 -8.68 -9.77
N PRO A 233 5.81 -8.37 -8.62
CA PRO A 233 4.46 -8.82 -8.36
C PRO A 233 3.51 -8.39 -9.49
N SER A 234 2.62 -9.31 -9.87
CA SER A 234 1.82 -9.15 -11.06
C SER A 234 0.42 -9.72 -10.86
N ALA A 235 -0.50 -9.34 -11.75
CA ALA A 235 -1.83 -9.90 -11.79
C ALA A 235 -1.88 -11.16 -12.68
N TRP A 236 -2.42 -12.25 -12.15
CA TRP A 236 -2.56 -13.52 -12.87
C TRP A 236 -3.94 -13.64 -13.53
N MET A 237 -3.95 -13.72 -14.86
CA MET A 237 -5.17 -13.80 -15.66
C MET A 237 -5.40 -15.21 -16.19
N THR A 238 -6.62 -15.73 -16.10
CA THR A 238 -7.00 -17.04 -16.63
C THR A 238 -8.24 -16.98 -17.50
N ILE A 239 -8.18 -17.48 -18.73
CA ILE A 239 -9.32 -17.61 -19.64
C ILE A 239 -9.61 -19.08 -19.88
N VAL A 240 -10.81 -19.54 -19.51
CA VAL A 240 -11.33 -20.87 -19.84
C VAL A 240 -12.35 -20.71 -20.96
N ASP A 241 -12.01 -21.17 -22.16
CA ASP A 241 -12.88 -21.01 -23.33
C ASP A 241 -14.09 -21.98 -23.33
N GLN A 242 -14.96 -21.87 -24.32
CA GLN A 242 -16.17 -22.70 -24.43
C GLN A 242 -15.88 -24.22 -24.53
N ASN A 243 -14.68 -24.58 -25.00
CA ASN A 243 -14.23 -25.97 -25.11
C ASN A 243 -13.51 -26.45 -23.85
N GLY A 244 -13.37 -25.59 -22.84
CA GLY A 244 -12.60 -25.87 -21.63
C GLY A 244 -11.08 -25.73 -21.82
N LYS A 245 -10.62 -25.13 -22.94
CA LYS A 245 -9.19 -24.85 -23.09
C LYS A 245 -8.83 -23.66 -22.22
N VAL A 246 -7.81 -23.86 -21.38
CA VAL A 246 -7.32 -22.87 -20.43
C VAL A 246 -6.14 -22.12 -21.04
N ARG A 247 -6.10 -20.80 -20.83
CA ARG A 247 -5.01 -19.91 -21.26
C ARG A 247 -4.70 -18.94 -20.13
N HIS A 248 -3.43 -18.80 -19.79
CA HIS A 248 -2.97 -17.85 -18.78
C HIS A 248 -2.29 -16.65 -19.42
N ARG A 249 -2.43 -15.48 -18.79
CA ARG A 249 -1.68 -14.25 -19.07
C ARG A 249 -1.15 -13.68 -17.77
N ARG A 250 -0.11 -12.87 -17.89
CA ARG A 250 0.47 -12.05 -16.83
C ARG A 250 0.37 -10.61 -17.30
N ILE A 251 -0.10 -9.74 -16.42
CA ILE A 251 -0.13 -8.28 -16.59
C ILE A 251 0.28 -7.66 -15.26
N HIS A 252 0.70 -6.40 -15.24
CA HIS A 252 1.20 -5.77 -14.02
C HIS A 252 0.09 -5.67 -12.95
N GLN A 253 -1.09 -5.22 -13.33
CA GLN A 253 -2.26 -5.03 -12.47
C GLN A 253 -3.56 -5.28 -13.28
N ILE A 254 -4.68 -5.60 -12.63
CA ILE A 254 -5.99 -5.72 -13.26
C ILE A 254 -6.44 -4.31 -13.73
N PRO A 255 -6.61 -4.09 -15.03
CA PRO A 255 -6.99 -2.79 -15.61
C PRO A 255 -8.47 -2.45 -15.44
N LYS A 256 -8.77 -1.15 -15.53
CA LYS A 256 -10.12 -0.57 -15.41
C LYS A 256 -11.08 -1.10 -16.48
N ASP A 257 -10.63 -1.30 -17.71
CA ASP A 257 -11.47 -1.80 -18.82
C ASP A 257 -12.02 -3.22 -18.60
N LEU A 258 -11.24 -4.13 -17.99
CA LEU A 258 -11.71 -5.45 -17.58
C LEU A 258 -12.74 -5.36 -16.45
N LEU A 259 -12.46 -4.52 -15.44
CA LEU A 259 -13.34 -4.30 -14.29
C LEU A 259 -14.67 -3.67 -14.69
N THR A 260 -14.65 -2.77 -15.69
CA THR A 260 -15.84 -2.09 -16.20
C THR A 260 -16.55 -2.85 -17.33
N GLY A 261 -16.04 -4.01 -17.74
CA GLY A 261 -16.71 -4.92 -18.69
C GLY A 261 -16.63 -4.50 -20.15
N VAL A 262 -15.58 -3.77 -20.53
CA VAL A 262 -15.30 -3.39 -21.91
C VAL A 262 -15.02 -4.66 -22.72
N ARG A 263 -15.73 -4.83 -23.85
CA ARG A 263 -15.65 -6.07 -24.64
C ARG A 263 -14.29 -6.28 -25.30
N THR A 264 -13.63 -5.20 -25.71
CA THR A 264 -12.31 -5.26 -26.35
C THR A 264 -11.25 -5.74 -25.37
N ALA A 265 -11.33 -5.37 -24.09
CA ALA A 265 -10.40 -5.80 -23.04
C ALA A 265 -10.19 -7.32 -22.99
N VAL A 266 -11.25 -8.12 -23.11
CA VAL A 266 -11.13 -9.59 -23.14
C VAL A 266 -10.45 -10.09 -24.42
N GLN A 267 -10.67 -9.41 -25.55
CA GLN A 267 -10.01 -9.73 -26.83
C GLN A 267 -8.52 -9.38 -26.77
N ASP A 268 -8.19 -8.23 -26.21
CA ASP A 268 -6.82 -7.75 -26.04
C ASP A 268 -6.06 -8.68 -25.09
N LEU A 269 -6.69 -9.05 -23.96
CA LEU A 269 -6.16 -10.05 -23.03
C LEU A 269 -5.91 -11.40 -23.72
N ALA A 270 -6.81 -11.83 -24.62
CA ALA A 270 -6.64 -13.08 -25.35
C ALA A 270 -5.47 -13.02 -26.36
N GLN A 271 -5.10 -11.84 -26.86
CA GLN A 271 -4.00 -11.63 -27.81
C GLN A 271 -2.62 -11.60 -27.16
N LEU A 272 -2.53 -11.28 -25.86
CA LEU A 272 -1.28 -11.32 -25.11
C LEU A 272 -0.57 -12.70 -25.20
N LYS A 273 0.76 -12.69 -25.06
CA LYS A 273 1.61 -13.90 -25.04
C LYS A 273 1.11 -14.84 -23.93
N ALA A 274 1.12 -16.14 -24.21
CA ALA A 274 0.78 -17.13 -23.20
C ALA A 274 1.84 -17.11 -22.08
N ALA A 275 1.37 -17.09 -20.83
CA ALA A 275 2.22 -17.18 -19.65
C ALA A 275 2.10 -18.58 -19.01
N GLU A 276 3.14 -18.99 -18.29
CA GLU A 276 3.04 -20.10 -17.35
C GLU A 276 2.27 -19.67 -16.09
N VAL A 277 1.87 -20.63 -15.24
CA VAL A 277 1.23 -20.30 -13.96
C VAL A 277 2.32 -19.80 -13.00
N PRO A 278 2.28 -18.51 -12.59
CA PRO A 278 3.29 -17.96 -11.67
C PRO A 278 3.16 -18.59 -10.28
N ALA A 279 4.26 -18.65 -9.52
CA ALA A 279 4.19 -18.98 -8.09
C ALA A 279 3.39 -17.90 -7.33
N GLU A 280 2.67 -18.29 -6.27
CA GLU A 280 1.82 -17.34 -5.52
C GLU A 280 2.61 -16.16 -4.95
N GLU A 281 3.90 -16.34 -4.64
CA GLU A 281 4.74 -15.26 -4.11
C GLU A 281 4.96 -14.07 -5.07
N PHE A 282 4.67 -14.26 -6.38
CA PHE A 282 4.77 -13.23 -7.41
C PHE A 282 3.40 -12.72 -7.90
N VAL A 283 2.32 -13.06 -7.19
CA VAL A 283 0.95 -12.72 -7.58
C VAL A 283 0.24 -11.94 -6.49
N THR A 284 -0.08 -10.68 -6.78
CA THR A 284 -0.82 -9.80 -5.86
C THR A 284 -2.33 -9.90 -6.03
N GLU A 285 -2.79 -10.16 -7.24
CA GLU A 285 -4.19 -10.32 -7.56
C GLU A 285 -4.40 -11.25 -8.74
N GLY A 286 -5.63 -11.74 -8.91
CA GLY A 286 -5.96 -12.62 -10.00
C GLY A 286 -7.38 -12.48 -10.47
N PHE A 287 -7.55 -12.77 -11.76
CA PHE A 287 -8.82 -12.65 -12.45
C PHE A 287 -8.99 -13.84 -13.39
N TRP A 288 -10.18 -14.43 -13.42
CA TRP A 288 -10.49 -15.47 -14.38
C TRP A 288 -11.84 -15.28 -15.06
N ILE A 289 -11.88 -15.66 -16.33
CA ILE A 289 -13.08 -15.67 -17.16
C ILE A 289 -13.33 -17.11 -17.58
N ASN A 290 -14.37 -17.72 -17.04
CA ASN A 290 -14.87 -19.01 -17.48
C ASN A 290 -16.05 -18.81 -18.44
N VAL A 291 -15.75 -18.81 -19.74
CA VAL A 291 -16.71 -18.56 -20.82
C VAL A 291 -17.75 -19.67 -20.91
N LYS A 292 -17.34 -20.91 -20.63
CA LYS A 292 -18.22 -22.08 -20.67
C LYS A 292 -19.35 -21.97 -19.64
N ASP A 293 -19.01 -21.58 -18.41
CA ASP A 293 -19.97 -21.51 -17.30
C ASP A 293 -20.52 -20.09 -17.07
N ARG A 294 -20.10 -19.11 -17.90
CA ARG A 294 -20.39 -17.68 -17.74
C ARG A 294 -20.11 -17.17 -16.33
N GLN A 295 -18.94 -17.51 -15.83
CA GLN A 295 -18.47 -17.11 -14.51
C GLN A 295 -17.22 -16.25 -14.64
N ILE A 296 -17.17 -15.17 -13.88
CA ILE A 296 -15.95 -14.39 -13.64
C ILE A 296 -15.60 -14.56 -12.17
N GLY A 297 -14.33 -14.73 -11.87
CA GLY A 297 -13.91 -14.54 -10.50
C GLY A 297 -12.67 -13.69 -10.38
N ILE A 298 -12.56 -13.06 -9.23
CA ILE A 298 -11.56 -12.09 -8.92
C ILE A 298 -11.13 -12.28 -7.46
N TRP A 299 -9.86 -12.04 -7.20
CA TRP A 299 -9.27 -11.99 -5.88
C TRP A 299 -8.06 -11.06 -5.93
N GLY A 300 -7.62 -10.59 -4.78
CA GLY A 300 -6.48 -9.70 -4.70
C GLY A 300 -6.46 -8.98 -3.38
N THR A 301 -5.91 -7.79 -3.41
CA THR A 301 -5.82 -6.90 -2.26
C THR A 301 -7.16 -6.25 -1.98
N HIS A 302 -7.22 -5.44 -0.92
CA HIS A 302 -8.44 -4.72 -0.58
C HIS A 302 -8.83 -3.68 -1.65
N ALA A 303 -7.86 -3.06 -2.33
CA ALA A 303 -8.12 -2.23 -3.51
C ALA A 303 -8.83 -3.00 -4.63
N THR A 304 -8.57 -4.30 -4.80
CA THR A 304 -9.30 -5.17 -5.74
C THR A 304 -10.73 -5.45 -5.26
N LEU A 305 -10.92 -5.62 -3.95
CA LEU A 305 -12.24 -5.83 -3.35
C LEU A 305 -13.16 -4.62 -3.52
N GLU A 306 -12.64 -3.39 -3.41
CA GLU A 306 -13.43 -2.16 -3.63
C GLU A 306 -14.02 -2.07 -5.05
N CYS A 307 -13.34 -2.65 -6.04
CA CYS A 307 -13.83 -2.70 -7.42
C CYS A 307 -14.87 -3.81 -7.67
N PHE A 308 -15.13 -4.69 -6.69
CA PHE A 308 -15.95 -5.89 -6.88
C PHE A 308 -17.40 -5.57 -7.27
N ASP A 309 -18.02 -4.60 -6.61
CA ASP A 309 -19.40 -4.19 -6.89
C ASP A 309 -19.55 -3.60 -8.30
N THR A 310 -18.57 -2.80 -8.73
CA THR A 310 -18.50 -2.26 -10.09
C THR A 310 -18.39 -3.39 -11.12
N LEU A 311 -17.50 -4.37 -10.87
CA LEU A 311 -17.37 -5.56 -11.72
C LEU A 311 -18.69 -6.32 -11.83
N GLN A 312 -19.40 -6.53 -10.72
CA GLN A 312 -20.70 -7.22 -10.73
C GLN A 312 -21.75 -6.46 -11.56
N LYS A 313 -21.81 -5.13 -11.44
CA LYS A 313 -22.73 -4.27 -12.21
C LYS A 313 -22.39 -4.26 -13.71
N SER A 314 -21.11 -4.23 -14.04
CA SER A 314 -20.61 -4.20 -15.43
C SER A 314 -20.80 -5.52 -16.19
N TRP A 315 -20.96 -6.64 -15.48
CA TRP A 315 -21.11 -7.97 -16.07
C TRP A 315 -22.45 -8.65 -15.72
N PRO A 316 -23.63 -8.03 -16.02
CA PRO A 316 -24.92 -8.45 -15.48
C PRO A 316 -25.43 -9.81 -15.99
N LYS A 317 -24.78 -10.38 -17.01
CA LYS A 317 -25.11 -11.71 -17.59
C LYS A 317 -24.14 -12.80 -17.16
N TRP A 318 -23.19 -12.47 -16.28
CA TRP A 318 -22.17 -13.37 -15.77
C TRP A 318 -22.34 -13.51 -14.27
N LYS A 319 -21.97 -14.68 -13.75
CA LYS A 319 -21.83 -14.89 -12.32
C LYS A 319 -20.46 -14.37 -11.90
N VAL A 320 -20.42 -13.21 -11.25
CA VAL A 320 -19.19 -12.67 -10.66
C VAL A 320 -19.03 -13.24 -9.25
N VAL A 321 -17.85 -13.77 -8.91
CA VAL A 321 -17.55 -14.33 -7.59
C VAL A 321 -16.24 -13.78 -7.02
N TRP A 322 -16.22 -13.51 -5.73
CA TRP A 322 -14.99 -13.25 -5.00
C TRP A 322 -14.33 -14.59 -4.63
N ALA A 323 -13.06 -14.78 -5.00
CA ALA A 323 -12.31 -15.98 -4.65
C ALA A 323 -11.77 -15.87 -3.22
N VAL A 324 -12.47 -16.48 -2.27
CA VAL A 324 -12.13 -16.39 -0.84
C VAL A 324 -10.75 -17.00 -0.55
N ASN A 325 -10.35 -18.05 -1.27
CA ASN A 325 -9.02 -18.66 -1.14
C ASN A 325 -8.04 -18.18 -2.22
N GLY A 326 -8.36 -17.07 -2.89
CA GLY A 326 -7.50 -16.38 -3.85
C GLY A 326 -6.88 -17.29 -4.90
N TYR A 327 -5.54 -17.34 -4.88
CA TYR A 327 -4.72 -18.13 -5.79
C TYR A 327 -5.13 -19.60 -5.90
N SER A 328 -5.50 -20.23 -4.78
CA SER A 328 -5.91 -21.65 -4.73
C SER A 328 -7.23 -21.91 -5.46
N ASP A 329 -8.19 -20.98 -5.36
CA ASP A 329 -9.46 -21.07 -6.08
C ASP A 329 -9.22 -20.93 -7.60
N GLN A 330 -8.34 -20.00 -8.01
CA GLN A 330 -7.99 -19.82 -9.43
C GLN A 330 -7.24 -21.04 -10.01
N CYS A 331 -6.35 -21.69 -9.25
CA CYS A 331 -5.72 -22.97 -9.62
C CYS A 331 -6.76 -24.09 -9.81
N THR A 332 -7.77 -24.13 -8.93
CA THR A 332 -8.84 -25.11 -9.02
C THR A 332 -9.67 -24.90 -10.29
N VAL A 333 -9.97 -23.65 -10.64
CA VAL A 333 -10.70 -23.30 -11.88
C VAL A 333 -9.86 -23.56 -13.13
N SER A 334 -8.56 -23.29 -13.10
CA SER A 334 -7.66 -23.57 -14.23
C SER A 334 -7.41 -25.06 -14.44
N GLY A 335 -7.62 -25.90 -13.42
CA GLY A 335 -7.29 -27.32 -13.46
C GLY A 335 -5.79 -27.60 -13.58
N ILE A 336 -4.95 -26.58 -13.33
CA ILE A 336 -3.49 -26.69 -13.35
C ILE A 336 -3.00 -26.54 -11.90
N PRO A 337 -2.14 -27.45 -11.41
CA PRO A 337 -1.55 -27.30 -10.10
C PRO A 337 -0.66 -26.04 -10.10
N GLY A 338 -1.02 -25.04 -9.32
CA GLY A 338 -0.14 -23.90 -9.02
C GLY A 338 0.86 -24.23 -7.92
N MET A 339 1.59 -23.20 -7.48
CA MET A 339 2.55 -23.27 -6.38
C MET A 339 2.10 -22.29 -5.29
N PRO A 340 1.13 -22.67 -4.44
CA PRO A 340 0.70 -21.84 -3.33
C PRO A 340 1.83 -21.72 -2.31
N MET A 341 1.90 -20.57 -1.64
CA MET A 341 2.86 -20.34 -0.56
C MET A 341 2.51 -21.22 0.64
N SER A 342 3.53 -21.78 1.29
CA SER A 342 3.32 -22.44 2.58
C SER A 342 3.11 -21.41 3.69
N ASP A 343 2.47 -21.80 4.81
CA ASP A 343 2.37 -20.93 5.99
C ASP A 343 3.74 -20.42 6.43
N THR A 344 4.79 -21.25 6.32
CA THR A 344 6.18 -20.85 6.59
C THR A 344 6.61 -19.69 5.69
N ASP A 345 6.42 -19.81 4.38
CA ASP A 345 6.82 -18.79 3.40
C ASP A 345 6.04 -17.50 3.59
N VAL A 346 4.76 -17.59 3.94
CA VAL A 346 3.90 -16.43 4.24
C VAL A 346 4.37 -15.71 5.49
N LEU A 347 4.63 -16.45 6.59
CA LEU A 347 4.97 -15.86 7.88
C LEU A 347 6.36 -15.21 7.89
N VAL A 348 7.35 -15.80 7.19
CA VAL A 348 8.72 -15.26 7.18
C VAL A 348 8.82 -13.88 6.51
N LYS A 349 7.86 -13.51 5.65
CA LYS A 349 7.80 -12.20 4.98
C LYS A 349 7.66 -11.04 5.97
N PHE A 350 6.97 -11.23 7.09
CA PHE A 350 6.70 -10.14 8.05
C PHE A 350 7.16 -10.41 9.48
N LEU A 351 7.23 -11.67 9.94
CA LEU A 351 7.53 -11.96 11.35
C LEU A 351 8.93 -11.53 11.81
N ALA A 352 9.91 -11.48 10.91
CA ALA A 352 11.24 -10.98 11.23
C ALA A 352 11.18 -9.51 11.71
N GLN A 353 10.26 -8.72 11.16
CA GLN A 353 10.02 -7.33 11.54
C GLN A 353 9.28 -7.23 12.88
N VAL A 354 8.27 -8.09 13.06
CA VAL A 354 7.50 -8.21 14.32
C VAL A 354 8.42 -8.53 15.51
N LEU A 355 9.37 -9.45 15.32
CA LEU A 355 10.35 -9.86 16.33
C LEU A 355 11.46 -8.83 16.56
N SER A 356 11.69 -7.91 15.61
CA SER A 356 12.71 -6.89 15.76
C SER A 356 12.35 -5.94 16.89
N THR A 357 13.29 -5.69 17.82
CA THR A 357 13.19 -4.64 18.84
C THR A 357 14.04 -3.42 18.49
N LYS A 358 14.63 -3.41 17.30
CA LYS A 358 15.46 -2.29 16.82
C LYS A 358 14.57 -1.17 16.28
N LYS A 359 15.00 0.07 16.48
CA LYS A 359 14.35 1.21 15.83
C LYS A 359 14.65 1.08 14.33
N MET A 360 13.64 1.19 13.49
CA MET A 360 13.89 1.28 12.06
C MET A 360 14.58 2.62 11.82
N ASP A 361 15.90 2.58 11.64
CA ASP A 361 16.65 3.77 11.26
C ASP A 361 16.53 3.92 9.74
N PHE A 362 16.12 5.09 9.27
CA PHE A 362 16.11 5.43 7.86
C PHE A 362 17.48 5.21 7.21
N GLY A 363 18.57 5.36 7.97
CA GLY A 363 19.91 5.01 7.52
C GLY A 363 20.08 3.53 7.16
N ASP A 364 19.39 2.63 7.87
CA ASP A 364 19.41 1.19 7.61
C ASP A 364 18.49 0.82 6.44
N VAL A 365 17.29 1.42 6.36
CA VAL A 365 16.36 1.24 5.24
C VAL A 365 16.98 1.77 3.94
N LEU A 366 17.50 3.00 3.94
CA LEU A 366 18.27 3.53 2.81
C LEU A 366 19.56 2.76 2.56
N GLY A 367 20.15 2.15 3.59
CA GLY A 367 21.30 1.27 3.44
C GLY A 367 20.95 0.02 2.64
N ALA A 368 19.80 -0.59 2.95
CA ALA A 368 19.26 -1.76 2.27
C ALA A 368 18.81 -1.41 0.83
N VAL A 369 17.94 -0.41 0.66
CA VAL A 369 17.50 0.11 -0.66
C VAL A 369 18.70 0.59 -1.48
N GLY A 370 19.61 1.33 -0.83
CA GLY A 370 20.85 1.83 -1.41
C GLY A 370 21.82 0.72 -1.81
N GLY A 371 21.73 -0.48 -1.20
CA GLY A 371 22.47 -1.65 -1.62
C GLY A 371 22.06 -2.12 -3.02
N GLY A 372 20.74 -2.19 -3.26
CA GLY A 372 20.16 -2.46 -4.58
C GLY A 372 20.52 -1.38 -5.59
N LEU A 373 20.22 -0.11 -5.28
CA LEU A 373 20.58 1.04 -6.13
C LEU A 373 22.07 1.11 -6.42
N LYS A 374 22.93 0.72 -5.47
CA LYS A 374 24.38 0.67 -5.69
C LYS A 374 24.77 -0.46 -6.64
N LYS A 375 24.13 -1.63 -6.60
CA LYS A 375 24.36 -2.69 -7.60
C LYS A 375 23.97 -2.19 -8.99
N THR A 376 22.79 -1.60 -9.13
CA THR A 376 22.30 -1.03 -10.41
C THR A 376 23.19 0.11 -10.89
N ALA A 377 23.56 1.05 -10.01
CA ALA A 377 24.45 2.15 -10.35
C ALA A 377 25.85 1.67 -10.71
N VAL A 378 26.36 0.59 -10.08
CA VAL A 378 27.64 -0.03 -10.46
C VAL A 378 27.54 -0.70 -11.83
N LYS A 379 26.45 -1.42 -12.14
CA LYS A 379 26.19 -1.98 -13.49
C LYS A 379 26.15 -0.85 -14.53
N ALA A 380 25.33 0.19 -14.31
CA ALA A 380 25.20 1.34 -15.20
C ALA A 380 26.53 2.10 -15.38
N THR A 381 27.30 2.29 -14.31
CA THR A 381 28.63 2.90 -14.38
C THR A 381 29.60 2.03 -15.17
N GLY A 382 29.52 0.70 -15.04
CA GLY A 382 30.31 -0.25 -15.82
C GLY A 382 30.00 -0.16 -17.32
N CYS A 383 28.71 -0.12 -17.67
CA CYS A 383 28.25 0.07 -19.05
C CYS A 383 28.75 1.41 -19.61
N LEU A 384 28.55 2.51 -18.89
CA LEU A 384 29.03 3.84 -19.29
C LEU A 384 30.54 3.86 -19.51
N VAL A 385 31.33 3.23 -18.64
CA VAL A 385 32.78 3.12 -18.80
C VAL A 385 33.14 2.33 -20.06
N ALA A 386 32.41 1.24 -20.38
CA ALA A 386 32.64 0.46 -21.58
C ALA A 386 32.36 1.29 -22.85
N VAL A 387 31.21 1.96 -22.91
CA VAL A 387 30.81 2.84 -24.02
C VAL A 387 31.84 3.96 -24.23
N LEU A 388 32.28 4.62 -23.15
CA LEU A 388 33.29 5.68 -23.25
C LEU A 388 34.70 5.17 -23.59
N SER A 389 35.00 3.90 -23.29
CA SER A 389 36.30 3.29 -23.59
C SER A 389 36.42 2.83 -25.04
N LEU A 390 35.30 2.49 -25.69
CA LEU A 390 35.25 2.00 -27.06
C LEU A 390 35.89 2.97 -28.10
N PRO A 391 35.53 4.27 -28.16
CA PRO A 391 36.16 5.20 -29.11
C PRO A 391 37.66 5.40 -28.83
N ILE A 392 38.08 5.33 -27.57
CA ILE A 392 39.50 5.42 -27.17
C ILE A 392 40.29 4.20 -27.65
N LEU A 393 39.69 3.01 -27.55
CA LEU A 393 40.27 1.76 -28.08
C LEU A 393 40.35 1.78 -29.60
N LEU A 394 39.27 2.15 -30.28
CA LEU A 394 39.22 2.22 -31.75
C LEU A 394 40.27 3.20 -32.28
N GLY A 395 40.34 4.42 -31.72
CA GLY A 395 41.39 5.37 -32.07
C GLY A 395 42.80 4.82 -31.85
N GLY A 396 43.04 4.15 -30.70
CA GLY A 396 44.32 3.49 -30.41
C GLY A 396 44.70 2.42 -31.42
N PHE A 397 43.72 1.66 -31.87
CA PHE A 397 43.87 0.61 -32.87
C PHE A 397 44.22 1.19 -34.25
N PHE A 398 43.44 2.16 -34.74
CA PHE A 398 43.65 2.78 -36.05
C PHE A 398 45.00 3.53 -36.17
N PHE A 399 45.48 4.15 -35.10
CA PHE A 399 46.75 4.89 -35.10
C PHE A 399 47.96 4.08 -34.61
N GLY A 400 47.81 2.79 -34.31
CA GLY A 400 48.90 1.93 -33.83
C GLY A 400 49.44 2.32 -32.44
N LYS A 401 48.62 3.01 -31.64
CA LYS A 401 48.97 3.62 -30.33
C LYS A 401 48.28 2.91 -29.16
N LEU A 402 48.10 1.59 -29.24
CA LEU A 402 47.38 0.79 -28.24
C LEU A 402 47.87 1.00 -26.78
N LYS A 403 49.18 1.19 -26.57
CA LYS A 403 49.71 1.47 -25.23
C LYS A 403 49.22 2.79 -24.65
N GLU A 404 49.13 3.83 -25.49
CA GLU A 404 48.68 5.16 -25.07
C GLU A 404 47.17 5.14 -24.75
N SER A 405 46.37 4.46 -25.58
CA SER A 405 44.95 4.24 -25.31
C SER A 405 44.69 3.44 -24.03
N GLY A 406 45.51 2.44 -23.73
CA GLY A 406 45.42 1.70 -22.46
C GLY A 406 45.59 2.61 -21.23
N TYR A 407 46.53 3.58 -21.29
CA TYR A 407 46.69 4.56 -20.21
C TYR A 407 45.50 5.52 -20.11
N ALA A 408 44.93 5.94 -21.25
CA ALA A 408 43.76 6.81 -21.29
C ALA A 408 42.52 6.14 -20.68
N ILE A 409 42.27 4.86 -20.99
CA ILE A 409 41.19 4.07 -20.39
C ILE A 409 41.41 3.90 -18.89
N GLY A 410 42.64 3.58 -18.47
CA GLY A 410 42.98 3.50 -17.05
C GLY A 410 42.70 4.81 -16.31
N ALA A 411 43.02 5.96 -16.91
CA ALA A 411 42.70 7.27 -16.35
C ALA A 411 41.19 7.53 -16.30
N LEU A 412 40.45 7.16 -17.34
CA LEU A 412 38.99 7.29 -17.40
C LEU A 412 38.31 6.49 -16.27
N VAL A 413 38.70 5.23 -16.07
CA VAL A 413 38.19 4.38 -14.99
C VAL A 413 38.42 5.02 -13.62
N VAL A 414 39.61 5.57 -13.39
CA VAL A 414 39.94 6.26 -12.13
C VAL A 414 39.08 7.52 -11.94
N ILE A 415 38.88 8.32 -12.99
CA ILE A 415 38.05 9.53 -12.94
C ILE A 415 36.60 9.18 -12.60
N VAL A 416 36.02 8.19 -13.29
CA VAL A 416 34.64 7.74 -13.05
C VAL A 416 34.48 7.19 -11.63
N ALA A 417 35.44 6.38 -11.15
CA ALA A 417 35.43 5.87 -9.78
C ALA A 417 35.48 7.00 -8.73
N ILE A 418 36.29 8.04 -8.96
CA ILE A 418 36.36 9.22 -8.10
C ILE A 418 35.03 9.99 -8.15
N ALA A 419 34.47 10.24 -9.33
CA ALA A 419 33.22 10.95 -9.50
C ALA A 419 32.07 10.23 -8.77
N PHE A 420 31.96 8.91 -8.92
CA PHE A 420 31.01 8.08 -8.20
C PHE A 420 31.17 8.21 -6.68
N LYS A 421 32.41 8.13 -6.17
CA LYS A 421 32.71 8.31 -4.73
C LYS A 421 32.35 9.70 -4.22
N VAL A 422 32.54 10.74 -5.02
CA VAL A 422 32.16 12.12 -4.67
C VAL A 422 30.63 12.26 -4.61
N ILE A 423 29.90 11.67 -5.55
CA ILE A 423 28.43 11.65 -5.54
C ILE A 423 27.92 10.89 -4.31
N GLU A 424 28.46 9.69 -4.04
CA GLU A 424 28.12 8.88 -2.86
C GLU A 424 28.36 9.67 -1.57
N PHE A 425 29.52 10.35 -1.46
CA PHE A 425 29.83 11.17 -0.30
C PHE A 425 28.91 12.38 -0.16
N ARG A 426 28.57 13.05 -1.28
CA ARG A 426 27.64 14.19 -1.27
C ARG A 426 26.23 13.77 -0.88
N LEU A 427 25.73 12.64 -1.38
CA LEU A 427 24.44 12.09 -0.98
C LEU A 427 24.45 11.76 0.51
N LYS A 428 25.45 11.00 1.00
CA LYS A 428 25.61 10.71 2.44
C LYS A 428 25.71 11.97 3.30
N ALA A 429 26.43 12.99 2.83
CA ALA A 429 26.54 14.27 3.55
C ALA A 429 25.23 15.06 3.52
N LYS A 430 24.49 15.06 2.41
CA LYS A 430 23.14 15.64 2.32
C LYS A 430 22.18 14.93 3.26
N PHE A 431 22.19 13.60 3.35
CA PHE A 431 21.35 12.85 4.29
C PHE A 431 21.75 13.09 5.75
N LYS A 432 23.04 13.18 6.08
CA LYS A 432 23.50 13.53 7.43
C LYS A 432 23.18 14.97 7.85
N LYS A 433 23.10 15.90 6.89
CA LYS A 433 22.84 17.33 7.15
C LYS A 433 21.39 17.72 6.97
N ALA A 434 20.62 16.97 6.19
CA ALA A 434 19.19 17.15 6.07
C ALA A 434 18.65 17.08 7.51
N PRO A 435 17.89 18.09 7.95
CA PRO A 435 17.26 18.08 9.26
C PRO A 435 16.13 17.06 9.24
N PHE A 436 16.48 15.78 9.15
CA PHE A 436 15.76 14.70 9.79
C PHE A 436 16.01 14.71 11.31
N ASN A 437 16.46 15.85 11.86
CA ASN A 437 16.07 16.29 13.19
C ASN A 437 14.54 16.46 13.22
N LEU A 438 13.82 15.34 13.17
CA LEU A 438 12.59 15.19 13.92
C LEU A 438 12.85 15.81 15.29
N PRO A 439 11.91 16.56 15.88
CA PRO A 439 12.07 17.06 17.24
C PRO A 439 12.36 15.86 18.16
N ASN A 440 13.66 15.59 18.38
CA ASN A 440 14.17 14.42 19.10
C ASN A 440 13.64 14.39 20.53
N ALA A 441 13.11 15.51 21.02
CA ALA A 441 12.50 15.67 22.31
C ALA A 441 11.30 14.73 22.54
N VAL A 442 10.57 14.32 21.50
CA VAL A 442 9.41 13.43 21.64
C VAL A 442 9.86 11.95 21.65
N SER A 443 10.89 11.59 20.87
CA SER A 443 11.26 10.17 20.69
C SER A 443 12.09 9.54 21.83
N GLU A 444 12.66 10.32 22.75
CA GLU A 444 13.48 9.74 23.83
C GLU A 444 12.67 9.02 24.92
N ARG A 445 11.35 9.27 25.02
CA ARG A 445 10.49 8.66 26.06
C ARG A 445 9.72 7.43 25.57
N ARG A 446 9.41 7.35 24.28
CA ARG A 446 8.64 6.25 23.70
C ARG A 446 9.52 4.99 23.59
N PRO A 447 9.03 3.81 24.00
CA PRO A 447 9.72 2.56 23.72
C PRO A 447 9.84 2.36 22.20
N VAL A 448 10.89 1.67 21.77
CA VAL A 448 11.19 1.53 20.33
C VAL A 448 10.09 0.80 19.55
N VAL A 449 9.36 -0.07 20.23
CA VAL A 449 8.24 -0.88 19.73
C VAL A 449 7.22 -1.09 20.84
N ALA A 450 5.98 -1.38 20.47
CA ALA A 450 4.96 -1.92 21.35
C ALA A 450 5.32 -3.36 21.79
N GLY A 451 4.73 -3.78 22.91
CA GLY A 451 4.90 -5.13 23.46
C GLY A 451 6.24 -5.35 24.19
N PRO A 452 6.63 -6.62 24.44
CA PRO A 452 7.82 -6.94 25.21
C PRO A 452 9.11 -6.48 24.51
N LEU A 453 9.94 -5.73 25.24
CA LEU A 453 11.28 -5.31 24.77
C LEU A 453 12.34 -6.42 24.92
N ASP A 454 12.10 -7.41 25.79
CA ASP A 454 12.97 -8.57 25.92
C ASP A 454 12.74 -9.52 24.74
N PRO A 455 13.77 -9.82 23.91
CA PRO A 455 13.59 -10.63 22.71
C PRO A 455 13.03 -12.02 22.99
N LYS A 456 13.37 -12.63 24.13
CA LYS A 456 12.90 -13.96 24.49
C LYS A 456 11.43 -13.95 24.86
N LYS A 457 10.99 -13.00 25.70
CA LYS A 457 9.55 -12.83 25.99
C LYS A 457 8.74 -12.53 24.75
N ARG A 458 9.27 -11.70 23.85
CA ARG A 458 8.64 -11.37 22.57
C ARG A 458 8.44 -12.60 21.70
N GLU A 459 9.45 -13.48 21.63
CA GLU A 459 9.36 -14.78 20.96
C GLU A 459 8.34 -15.71 21.63
N GLU A 460 8.36 -15.82 22.97
CA GLU A 460 7.40 -16.64 23.73
C GLU A 460 5.93 -16.18 23.53
N GLU A 461 5.68 -14.87 23.49
CA GLU A 461 4.35 -14.31 23.23
C GLU A 461 3.91 -14.51 21.78
N LEU A 462 4.81 -14.31 20.81
CA LEU A 462 4.52 -14.56 19.41
C LEU A 462 4.24 -16.05 19.15
N ASP A 463 5.00 -16.97 19.75
CA ASP A 463 4.75 -18.41 19.67
C ASP A 463 3.37 -18.78 20.20
N ARG A 464 2.90 -18.10 21.26
CA ARG A 464 1.52 -18.27 21.77
C ARG A 464 0.48 -17.85 20.73
N LEU A 465 0.68 -16.73 20.05
CA LEU A 465 -0.23 -16.26 18.99
C LEU A 465 -0.22 -17.21 17.78
N LEU A 466 0.98 -17.60 17.32
CA LEU A 466 1.14 -18.55 16.21
C LEU A 466 0.45 -19.88 16.50
N THR A 467 0.66 -20.43 17.70
CA THR A 467 0.00 -21.66 18.14
C THR A 467 -1.52 -21.54 18.14
N ALA A 468 -2.07 -20.40 18.61
CA ALA A 468 -3.51 -20.15 18.60
C ALA A 468 -4.12 -20.13 17.18
N CYS A 469 -3.33 -19.73 16.18
CA CYS A 469 -3.70 -19.74 14.78
C CYS A 469 -3.39 -21.06 14.05
N ASN A 470 -2.81 -22.06 14.71
CA ASN A 470 -2.25 -23.28 14.13
C ASN A 470 -1.10 -23.03 13.14
N PHE A 471 -0.31 -21.98 13.36
CA PHE A 471 0.89 -21.69 12.59
C PHE A 471 2.14 -22.35 13.18
N PRO A 472 3.21 -22.55 12.38
CA PRO A 472 4.49 -23.03 12.87
C PRO A 472 5.09 -22.10 13.93
N ALA A 473 5.82 -22.67 14.89
CA ALA A 473 6.51 -21.89 15.92
C ALA A 473 7.68 -21.08 15.34
N VAL A 474 8.06 -19.98 15.99
CA VAL A 474 9.19 -19.11 15.63
C VAL A 474 10.48 -19.91 15.45
N SER A 475 10.71 -20.93 16.28
CA SER A 475 11.89 -21.79 16.19
C SER A 475 11.99 -22.56 14.86
N GLU A 476 10.85 -22.89 14.24
CA GLU A 476 10.77 -23.56 12.92
C GLU A 476 10.93 -22.56 11.78
N LEU A 477 10.49 -21.31 11.97
CA LEU A 477 10.55 -20.24 10.97
C LEU A 477 11.93 -19.57 10.91
N ARG A 478 12.67 -19.53 12.02
CA ARG A 478 13.95 -18.82 12.14
C ARG A 478 15.02 -19.19 11.09
N PRO A 479 15.17 -20.45 10.64
CA PRO A 479 16.09 -20.79 9.55
C PRO A 479 15.77 -20.13 8.21
N HIS A 480 14.54 -19.64 8.03
CA HIS A 480 14.03 -19.03 6.80
C HIS A 480 13.98 -17.49 6.87
N PHE A 481 14.29 -16.89 8.02
CA PHE A 481 14.31 -15.43 8.13
C PHE A 481 15.47 -14.84 7.30
N PRO A 482 15.25 -13.70 6.64
CA PRO A 482 16.32 -13.01 5.93
C PRO A 482 17.42 -12.58 6.91
N GLU A 483 18.66 -12.52 6.43
CA GLU A 483 19.79 -12.04 7.25
C GLU A 483 19.56 -10.61 7.75
N ASN A 484 18.88 -9.81 6.94
CA ASN A 484 18.42 -8.47 7.30
C ASN A 484 16.88 -8.45 7.36
N PRO A 485 16.27 -8.23 8.55
CA PRO A 485 14.81 -8.20 8.69
C PRO A 485 14.15 -7.06 7.89
N LEU A 486 14.92 -6.05 7.46
CA LEU A 486 14.43 -4.96 6.61
C LEU A 486 14.35 -5.33 5.12
N GLU A 487 14.92 -6.46 4.68
CA GLU A 487 14.82 -6.89 3.28
C GLU A 487 13.39 -7.28 2.89
N GLY A 488 12.52 -7.64 3.85
CA GLY A 488 11.11 -7.90 3.56
C GLY A 488 10.22 -6.66 3.46
N LEU A 489 10.77 -5.45 3.63
CA LEU A 489 10.05 -4.17 3.47
C LEU A 489 10.17 -3.58 2.06
N ILE A 490 11.10 -4.10 1.26
CA ILE A 490 11.44 -3.62 -0.08
C ILE A 490 10.97 -4.69 -1.06
#